data_AF-A0A962JTX5-F1
#
_entry.id   AF-A0A962JTX5-F1
#
_cell.length_a   1.000
_cell.length_b   1.000
_cell.length_c   1.000
_cell.angle_alpha   90.00
_cell.angle_beta   90.00
_cell.angle_gamma   90.00
#
_symmetry.space_group_name_H-M   'P 1'
#
loop_
_entity.id
_entity.type
_entity.pdbx_description
1 polymer ?
#
loop_
_entity_poly.entity_id
_entity_poly.type
_entity_poly.pdbx_seq_one_letter_code
_entity_poly.pdbx_strand_id
1 'polypeptide(L)'
;MNDNRTLSPSWGNRIIAIIVMMLVTWGTLNFPVASIALLTGFLTYFTLLIRMPQVWILVLPALLPVLYLTPWSGRILWDSFDLLLLTTLAGAIWQGCYRKVQFPQTRSNALFVITLTLFTISWLLSLLIGLFPLDPFDANALSNYHSSYNALRIGKSLLWAVILLPLIHQAWHIDPNKATKFLLAGASTGLLLLGIFVLAERGVFQAISQAQNIYGLVGPIFNFSTTYRVTGLFADMHTGGAAIDAYLLLCLPLALYGAISQQPNSIRIICACASVIGLYSILVTFSRATYAAMALALCIIAASFYLKAKSAQIKHPVLHLIVLPVCIGVILLFMFNRGGSVSLSAGLAITAMSLLAPNLQQYLNKYPALFTLG
;
A
#
# COMPACT_ATOMS: atom_id res chain seq x y z
N MET A 1 -31.17 -22.08 5.07
CA MET A 1 -31.25 -21.37 6.36
C MET A 1 -29.95 -21.59 7.12
N ASN A 2 -28.90 -20.84 6.80
CA ASN A 2 -27.66 -20.87 7.57
C ASN A 2 -27.69 -19.71 8.56
N ASP A 3 -27.55 -20.05 9.83
CA ASP A 3 -27.63 -19.16 10.97
C ASP A 3 -26.41 -18.21 10.98
N ASN A 4 -26.49 -17.14 10.18
CA ASN A 4 -25.50 -16.06 10.08
C ASN A 4 -25.55 -15.11 11.29
N ARG A 5 -26.01 -15.59 12.46
CA ARG A 5 -25.90 -14.83 13.70
C ARG A 5 -24.44 -14.85 14.13
N THR A 6 -23.77 -13.70 13.96
CA THR A 6 -22.56 -13.35 14.70
C THR A 6 -22.80 -13.74 16.16
N LEU A 7 -22.20 -14.84 16.61
CA LEU A 7 -22.31 -15.28 18.00
C LEU A 7 -21.93 -14.10 18.88
N SER A 8 -22.82 -13.73 19.81
CA SER A 8 -22.55 -12.63 20.73
C SER A 8 -21.18 -12.84 21.39
N PRO A 9 -20.33 -11.79 21.47
CA PRO A 9 -19.01 -11.94 22.05
C PRO A 9 -19.11 -12.50 23.48
N SER A 10 -18.26 -13.45 23.84
CA SER A 10 -18.19 -13.91 25.22
C SER A 10 -17.71 -12.77 26.11
N TRP A 11 -18.13 -12.76 27.38
CA TRP A 11 -17.62 -11.80 28.36
C TRP A 11 -16.09 -11.85 28.48
N GLY A 12 -15.50 -13.05 28.37
CA GLY A 12 -14.04 -13.23 28.34
C GLY A 12 -13.36 -12.47 27.20
N ASN A 13 -13.90 -12.51 25.98
CA ASN A 13 -13.33 -11.78 24.84
C ASN A 13 -13.38 -10.26 25.07
N ARG A 14 -14.47 -9.74 25.64
CA ARG A 14 -14.57 -8.30 25.95
C ARG A 14 -13.54 -7.87 26.98
N ILE A 15 -13.30 -8.68 28.01
CA ILE A 15 -12.26 -8.42 29.00
C ILE A 15 -10.88 -8.39 28.34
N ILE A 16 -10.56 -9.37 27.48
CA ILE A 16 -9.28 -9.40 26.75
C ILE A 16 -9.14 -8.16 25.86
N ALA A 17 -10.18 -7.78 25.12
CA ALA A 17 -10.15 -6.58 24.29
C ALA A 17 -9.91 -5.30 25.11
N ILE A 18 -10.50 -5.18 26.30
CA ILE A 18 -10.25 -4.06 27.22
C ILE A 18 -8.79 -4.05 27.69
N ILE A 19 -8.23 -5.20 28.05
CA ILE A 19 -6.81 -5.32 28.45
C ILE A 19 -5.89 -4.88 27.30
N VAL A 20 -6.17 -5.32 26.06
CA VAL A 20 -5.40 -4.89 24.88
C VAL A 20 -5.54 -3.38 24.67
N MET A 21 -6.74 -2.80 24.83
CA MET A 21 -6.92 -1.35 24.73
C MET A 21 -6.24 -0.57 25.86
N MET A 22 -6.14 -1.13 27.07
CA MET A 22 -5.35 -0.55 28.16
C MET A 22 -3.86 -0.51 27.80
N LEU A 23 -3.34 -1.58 27.18
CA LEU A 23 -1.97 -1.62 26.65
C LEU A 23 -1.74 -0.58 25.55
N VAL A 24 -2.70 -0.42 24.62
CA VAL A 24 -2.64 0.63 23.59
C VAL A 24 -2.64 2.02 24.22
N THR A 25 -3.50 2.25 25.21
CA THR A 25 -3.60 3.54 25.93
C THR A 25 -2.31 3.86 26.67
N TRP A 26 -1.74 2.88 27.38
CA TRP A 26 -0.45 3.02 28.04
C TRP A 26 0.68 3.27 27.04
N GLY A 27 0.71 2.53 25.92
CA GLY A 27 1.71 2.68 24.87
C GLY A 27 1.66 4.04 24.17
N THR A 28 0.46 4.59 23.98
CA THR A 28 0.25 5.93 23.38
C THR A 28 0.59 7.07 24.34
N LEU A 29 0.21 6.97 25.61
CA LEU A 29 0.55 7.99 26.61
C LEU A 29 2.06 8.13 26.81
N ASN A 30 2.80 7.03 26.70
CA ASN A 30 4.26 7.05 26.74
C ASN A 30 4.92 7.36 25.39
N PHE A 31 4.14 7.52 24.31
CA PHE A 31 4.70 7.80 22.98
C PHE A 31 5.25 9.24 22.93
N PRO A 32 6.51 9.45 22.52
CA PRO A 32 7.19 10.74 22.73
C PRO A 32 6.64 11.88 21.85
N VAL A 33 5.91 11.57 20.78
CA VAL A 33 5.43 12.56 19.80
C VAL A 33 3.93 12.36 19.56
N ALA A 34 3.18 13.47 19.53
CA ALA A 34 1.75 13.49 19.17
C ALA A 34 0.87 12.53 20.01
N SER A 35 1.25 12.25 21.27
CA SER A 35 0.56 11.28 22.15
C SER A 35 -0.95 11.51 22.26
N ILE A 36 -1.37 12.77 22.44
CA ILE A 36 -2.80 13.14 22.52
C ILE A 36 -3.52 12.86 21.18
N ALA A 37 -2.90 13.19 20.05
CA ALA A 37 -3.48 12.94 18.73
C ALA A 37 -3.57 11.43 18.42
N LEU A 38 -2.55 10.65 18.81
CA LEU A 38 -2.56 9.19 18.68
C LEU A 38 -3.62 8.56 19.57
N LEU A 39 -3.73 9.00 20.84
CA LEU A 39 -4.73 8.49 21.77
C LEU A 39 -6.15 8.76 21.27
N THR A 40 -6.45 10.01 20.91
CA THR A 40 -7.76 10.40 20.36
C THR A 40 -8.06 9.66 19.05
N GLY A 41 -7.07 9.51 18.18
CA GLY A 41 -7.15 8.74 16.94
C GLY A 41 -7.47 7.26 17.17
N PHE A 42 -6.75 6.58 18.08
CA PHE A 42 -6.96 5.16 18.36
C PHE A 42 -8.26 4.89 19.12
N LEU A 43 -8.67 5.76 20.04
CA LEU A 43 -10.00 5.65 20.68
C LEU A 43 -11.12 5.82 19.66
N THR A 44 -11.01 6.82 18.77
CA THR A 44 -11.96 7.02 17.67
C THR A 44 -11.98 5.80 16.76
N TYR A 45 -10.82 5.31 16.35
CA TYR A 45 -10.70 4.12 15.52
C TYR A 45 -11.29 2.86 16.18
N PHE A 46 -11.03 2.64 17.46
CA PHE A 46 -11.64 1.53 18.21
C PHE A 46 -13.16 1.64 18.24
N THR A 47 -13.72 2.83 18.49
CA THR A 47 -15.17 3.04 18.46
C THR A 47 -15.75 2.81 17.06
N LEU A 48 -15.01 3.19 16.00
CA LEU A 48 -15.38 2.91 14.62
C LEU A 48 -15.35 1.43 14.32
N LEU A 49 -14.37 0.68 14.83
CA LEU A 49 -14.32 -0.78 14.67
C LEU A 49 -15.56 -1.42 15.25
N ILE A 50 -15.97 -1.05 16.48
CA ILE A 50 -17.18 -1.60 17.13
C ILE A 50 -18.43 -1.38 16.27
N ARG A 51 -18.56 -0.22 15.61
CA ARG A 51 -19.71 0.10 14.74
C ARG A 51 -19.60 -0.49 13.34
N MET A 52 -18.38 -0.55 12.80
CA MET A 52 -18.07 -0.94 11.43
C MET A 52 -16.87 -1.92 11.43
N PRO A 53 -17.14 -3.22 11.63
CA PRO A 53 -16.12 -4.26 11.77
C PRO A 53 -15.06 -4.32 10.69
N GLN A 54 -15.43 -4.01 9.45
CA GLN A 54 -14.56 -4.13 8.28
C GLN A 54 -13.73 -2.87 8.01
N VAL A 55 -13.89 -1.79 8.80
CA VAL A 55 -13.22 -0.50 8.52
C VAL A 55 -11.70 -0.58 8.58
N TRP A 56 -11.15 -1.56 9.30
CA TRP A 56 -9.70 -1.79 9.36
C TRP A 56 -9.08 -2.09 7.97
N ILE A 57 -9.84 -2.69 7.04
CA ILE A 57 -9.37 -2.98 5.67
C ILE A 57 -9.08 -1.68 4.92
N LEU A 58 -9.80 -0.60 5.26
CA LEU A 58 -9.55 0.73 4.73
C LEU A 58 -8.45 1.43 5.51
N VAL A 59 -8.53 1.42 6.84
CA VAL A 59 -7.66 2.23 7.72
C VAL A 59 -6.21 1.73 7.73
N LEU A 60 -5.97 0.42 7.82
CA LEU A 60 -4.60 -0.11 7.89
C LEU A 60 -3.79 0.25 6.63
N PRO A 61 -4.24 -0.02 5.38
CA PRO A 61 -3.46 0.34 4.20
C PRO A 61 -3.36 1.85 3.98
N ALA A 62 -4.35 2.63 4.41
CA ALA A 62 -4.35 4.08 4.29
C ALA A 62 -3.33 4.74 5.22
N LEU A 63 -3.21 4.24 6.46
CA LEU A 63 -2.31 4.82 7.46
C LEU A 63 -0.90 4.24 7.44
N LEU A 64 -0.68 3.09 6.78
CA LEU A 64 0.64 2.44 6.69
C LEU A 64 1.78 3.39 6.28
N PRO A 65 1.67 4.19 5.20
CA PRO A 65 2.78 5.04 4.77
C PRO A 65 2.91 6.35 5.56
N VAL A 66 1.99 6.66 6.50
CA VAL A 66 1.99 7.94 7.21
C VAL A 66 2.11 7.84 8.72
N LEU A 67 1.70 6.70 9.29
CA LEU A 67 1.74 6.47 10.73
C LEU A 67 3.07 5.87 11.19
N TYR A 68 4.10 5.87 10.34
CA TYR A 68 5.44 5.43 10.72
C TYR A 68 6.23 6.61 11.30
N LEU A 69 5.97 6.92 12.58
CA LEU A 69 6.53 8.09 13.27
C LEU A 69 7.94 7.85 13.84
N THR A 70 8.62 6.78 13.45
CA THR A 70 9.99 6.47 13.88
C THR A 70 10.97 7.63 13.68
N PRO A 71 10.95 8.41 12.57
CA PRO A 71 11.89 9.53 12.38
C PRO A 71 11.81 10.61 13.47
N TRP A 72 10.63 10.82 14.07
CA TRP A 72 10.44 11.81 15.13
C TRP A 72 10.48 11.19 16.53
N SER A 73 9.98 9.97 16.68
CA SER A 73 9.85 9.31 17.99
C SER A 73 11.13 8.60 18.44
N GLY A 74 12.02 8.24 17.51
CA GLY A 74 13.16 7.38 17.77
C GLY A 74 12.79 5.93 18.11
N ARG A 75 11.49 5.59 18.14
CA ARG A 75 11.03 4.23 18.43
C ARG A 75 11.12 3.36 17.18
N ILE A 76 12.00 2.37 17.22
CA ILE A 76 12.28 1.48 16.09
C ILE A 76 11.51 0.16 16.22
N LEU A 77 11.65 -0.56 17.35
CA LEU A 77 11.01 -1.87 17.51
C LEU A 77 9.50 -1.77 17.73
N TRP A 78 9.05 -0.84 18.59
CA TRP A 78 7.64 -0.64 18.96
C TRP A 78 7.16 0.72 18.48
N ASP A 79 6.52 0.74 17.31
CA ASP A 79 6.14 1.96 16.61
C ASP A 79 4.65 2.30 16.75
N SER A 80 4.25 3.43 16.19
CA SER A 80 2.86 3.89 16.19
C SER A 80 1.94 3.02 15.33
N PHE A 81 2.47 2.31 14.33
CA PHE A 81 1.68 1.39 13.51
C PHE A 81 1.39 0.08 14.24
N ASP A 82 2.30 -0.41 15.10
CA ASP A 82 2.01 -1.54 16.00
C ASP A 82 0.84 -1.23 16.94
N LEU A 83 0.73 0.00 17.44
CA LEU A 83 -0.40 0.42 18.28
C LEU A 83 -1.72 0.45 17.50
N LEU A 84 -1.68 0.82 16.21
CA LEU A 84 -2.84 0.73 15.31
C LEU A 84 -3.25 -0.73 15.06
N LEU A 85 -2.28 -1.63 14.91
CA LEU A 85 -2.52 -3.07 14.76
C LEU A 85 -3.11 -3.68 16.04
N LEU A 86 -2.59 -3.32 17.21
CA LEU A 86 -3.15 -3.71 18.51
C LEU A 86 -4.58 -3.19 18.70
N THR A 87 -4.86 -1.95 18.28
CA THR A 87 -6.22 -1.38 18.31
C THR A 87 -7.17 -2.18 17.41
N THR A 88 -6.68 -2.59 16.23
CA THR A 88 -7.43 -3.46 15.30
C THR A 88 -7.71 -4.83 15.92
N LEU A 89 -6.70 -5.42 16.56
CA LEU A 89 -6.81 -6.69 17.27
C LEU A 89 -7.84 -6.59 18.40
N ALA A 90 -7.79 -5.53 19.22
CA ALA A 90 -8.77 -5.30 20.27
C ALA A 90 -10.19 -5.21 19.72
N GLY A 91 -10.40 -4.47 18.64
CA GLY A 91 -11.71 -4.36 17.98
C GLY A 91 -12.21 -5.70 17.44
N ALA A 92 -11.33 -6.51 16.87
CA ALA A 92 -11.66 -7.84 16.36
C ALA A 92 -12.01 -8.84 17.48
N ILE A 93 -11.25 -8.81 18.58
CA ILE A 93 -11.52 -9.64 19.77
C ILE A 93 -12.86 -9.21 20.38
N TRP A 94 -13.11 -7.89 20.51
CA TRP A 94 -14.36 -7.34 21.04
C TRP A 94 -15.59 -7.87 20.30
N GLN A 95 -15.47 -8.06 18.99
CA GLN A 95 -16.56 -8.57 18.14
C GLN A 95 -16.63 -10.09 18.05
N GLY A 96 -15.66 -10.81 18.62
CA GLY A 96 -15.62 -12.26 18.58
C GLY A 96 -15.17 -12.84 17.23
N CYS A 97 -14.43 -12.07 16.41
CA CYS A 97 -13.92 -12.49 15.10
C CYS A 97 -13.11 -13.81 15.16
N TYR A 98 -12.44 -14.08 16.28
CA TYR A 98 -11.60 -15.28 16.46
C TYR A 98 -12.36 -16.52 16.98
N ARG A 99 -13.66 -16.45 17.27
CA ARG A 99 -14.39 -17.55 17.94
C ARG A 99 -14.66 -18.76 17.05
N LYS A 100 -14.86 -18.54 15.75
CA LYS A 100 -15.08 -19.59 14.75
C LYS A 100 -14.33 -19.22 13.48
N VAL A 101 -13.00 -19.29 13.53
CA VAL A 101 -12.19 -19.24 12.32
C VAL A 101 -12.30 -20.59 11.63
N GLN A 102 -13.33 -20.74 10.80
CA GLN A 102 -13.39 -21.87 9.89
C GLN A 102 -12.52 -21.50 8.69
N PHE A 103 -11.28 -21.96 8.70
CA PHE A 103 -10.52 -21.99 7.47
C PHE A 103 -11.26 -22.90 6.49
N PRO A 104 -11.40 -22.51 5.21
CA PRO A 104 -11.95 -23.41 4.23
C PRO A 104 -11.11 -24.67 4.28
N GLN A 105 -11.75 -25.84 4.30
CA GLN A 105 -11.07 -27.10 4.04
C GLN A 105 -10.62 -27.08 2.58
N THR A 106 -9.59 -26.29 2.27
CA THR A 106 -8.83 -26.43 1.04
C THR A 106 -8.31 -27.85 1.08
N ARG A 107 -8.65 -28.68 0.09
CA ARG A 107 -7.89 -29.90 -0.17
C ARG A 107 -6.43 -29.48 -0.15
N SER A 108 -5.68 -29.92 0.85
CA SER A 108 -4.33 -29.44 1.08
C SER A 108 -3.51 -29.80 -0.15
N ASN A 109 -3.24 -28.80 -0.98
CA ASN A 109 -2.27 -28.99 -2.04
C ASN A 109 -0.94 -29.19 -1.32
N ALA A 110 -0.37 -30.40 -1.41
CA ALA A 110 0.88 -30.74 -0.72
C ALA A 110 1.96 -29.69 -1.01
N LEU A 111 1.98 -29.16 -2.24
CA LEU A 111 2.89 -28.09 -2.64
C LEU A 111 2.69 -26.80 -1.82
N PHE A 112 1.46 -26.38 -1.57
CA PHE A 112 1.16 -25.20 -0.75
C PHE A 112 1.67 -25.39 0.69
N VAL A 113 1.42 -26.56 1.29
CA VAL A 113 1.88 -26.88 2.64
C VAL A 113 3.41 -26.91 2.69
N ILE A 114 4.06 -27.55 1.72
CA ILE A 114 5.52 -27.60 1.60
C ILE A 114 6.10 -26.19 1.48
N THR A 115 5.60 -25.37 0.57
CA THR A 115 6.08 -24.00 0.37
C THR A 115 5.90 -23.14 1.62
N LEU A 116 4.74 -23.22 2.28
CA LEU A 116 4.48 -22.48 3.51
C LEU A 116 5.40 -22.94 4.66
N THR A 117 5.66 -24.25 4.75
CA THR A 117 6.56 -24.83 5.75
C THR A 117 8.00 -24.38 5.52
N LEU A 118 8.50 -24.50 4.29
CA LEU A 118 9.83 -24.03 3.91
C LEU A 118 10.01 -22.53 4.14
N PHE A 119 9.00 -21.72 3.81
CA PHE A 119 9.00 -20.29 4.08
C PHE A 119 9.07 -20.00 5.58
N THR A 120 8.28 -20.71 6.40
CA THR A 120 8.27 -20.52 7.85
C THR A 120 9.62 -20.92 8.48
N ILE A 121 10.21 -22.03 8.02
CA ILE A 121 11.55 -22.47 8.46
C ILE A 121 12.60 -21.43 8.05
N SER A 122 12.57 -20.95 6.81
CA SER A 122 13.50 -19.92 6.32
C SER A 122 13.38 -18.62 7.13
N TRP A 123 12.16 -18.19 7.44
CA TRP A 123 11.90 -17.02 8.27
C TRP A 123 12.41 -17.22 9.71
N LEU A 124 12.13 -18.37 10.34
CA LEU A 124 12.60 -18.69 11.68
C LEU A 124 14.13 -18.71 11.74
N LEU A 125 14.79 -19.38 10.79
CA LEU A 125 16.24 -19.43 10.73
C LEU A 125 16.84 -18.03 10.53
N SER A 126 16.28 -17.22 9.63
CA SER A 126 16.75 -15.84 9.43
C SER A 126 16.56 -14.97 10.68
N LEU A 127 15.47 -15.15 11.42
CA LEU A 127 15.23 -14.44 12.69
C LEU A 127 16.25 -14.87 13.74
N LEU A 128 16.51 -16.18 13.88
CA LEU A 128 17.47 -16.70 14.85
C LEU A 128 18.91 -16.26 14.51
N ILE A 129 19.29 -16.30 13.23
CA ILE A 129 20.60 -15.82 12.76
C ILE A 129 20.77 -14.33 13.06
N GLY A 130 19.73 -13.51 12.84
CA GLY A 130 19.80 -12.08 13.14
C GLY A 130 19.77 -11.74 14.63
N LEU A 131 19.15 -12.59 15.45
CA LEU A 131 18.98 -12.35 16.89
C LEU A 131 20.20 -12.80 17.72
N PHE A 132 20.93 -13.82 17.26
CA PHE A 132 22.07 -14.37 17.99
C PHE A 132 23.42 -13.96 17.38
N PRO A 133 24.44 -13.61 18.21
CA PRO A 133 24.39 -13.54 19.67
C PRO A 133 23.53 -12.38 20.20
N LEU A 134 22.98 -12.54 21.41
CA LEU A 134 22.18 -11.49 22.04
C LEU A 134 23.10 -10.36 22.50
N ASP A 135 22.82 -9.14 22.04
CA ASP A 135 23.49 -7.95 22.54
C ASP A 135 23.05 -7.64 23.98
N PRO A 136 23.86 -6.91 24.77
CA PRO A 136 23.45 -6.42 26.08
C PRO A 136 22.16 -5.59 25.99
N PHE A 137 21.24 -5.82 26.93
CA PHE A 137 19.99 -5.09 26.99
C PHE A 137 20.20 -3.71 27.65
N ASP A 138 20.68 -2.75 26.87
CA ASP A 138 20.85 -1.35 27.28
C ASP A 138 19.64 -0.48 26.89
N ALA A 139 19.68 0.82 27.20
CA ALA A 139 18.59 1.75 26.89
C ALA A 139 18.34 1.93 25.39
N ASN A 140 19.32 1.62 24.53
CA ASN A 140 19.27 1.80 23.08
C ASN A 140 19.05 0.50 22.31
N ALA A 141 19.05 -0.65 23.00
CA ALA A 141 18.94 -1.97 22.40
C ALA A 141 17.71 -2.13 21.50
N LEU A 142 16.61 -1.44 21.80
CA LEU A 142 15.37 -1.49 21.02
C LEU A 142 15.20 -0.33 20.01
N SER A 143 16.14 0.62 20.04
CA SER A 143 16.11 1.88 19.28
C SER A 143 17.34 2.04 18.38
N ASN A 144 18.09 0.95 18.13
CA ASN A 144 19.26 0.94 17.26
C ASN A 144 19.13 -0.12 16.16
N TYR A 145 19.34 0.29 14.90
CA TYR A 145 19.36 -0.59 13.72
C TYR A 145 20.49 -1.64 13.74
N HIS A 146 21.58 -1.36 14.47
CA HIS A 146 22.75 -2.23 14.55
C HIS A 146 22.66 -3.29 15.64
N SER A 147 21.65 -3.22 16.52
CA SER A 147 21.44 -4.22 17.56
C SER A 147 20.89 -5.53 16.97
N SER A 148 21.19 -6.67 17.60
CA SER A 148 20.62 -7.96 17.21
C SER A 148 19.09 -8.00 17.37
N TYR A 149 18.53 -7.19 18.28
CA TYR A 149 17.08 -7.02 18.46
C TYR A 149 16.38 -6.40 17.24
N ASN A 150 17.12 -5.81 16.30
CA ASN A 150 16.56 -5.38 15.03
C ASN A 150 15.95 -6.55 14.23
N ALA A 151 16.43 -7.78 14.42
CA ALA A 151 15.82 -8.97 13.83
C ALA A 151 14.34 -9.15 14.26
N LEU A 152 13.99 -8.75 15.50
CA LEU A 152 12.61 -8.79 15.99
C LEU A 152 11.73 -7.74 15.29
N ARG A 153 12.29 -6.57 14.94
CA ARG A 153 11.56 -5.53 14.20
C ARG A 153 11.14 -6.01 12.82
N ILE A 154 12.02 -6.72 12.12
CA ILE A 154 11.69 -7.28 10.80
C ILE A 154 10.75 -8.48 10.97
N GLY A 155 11.05 -9.34 11.95
CA GLY A 155 10.29 -10.56 12.24
C GLY A 155 8.82 -10.33 12.62
N LYS A 156 8.53 -9.29 13.43
CA LYS A 156 7.16 -9.01 13.91
C LYS A 156 6.15 -8.80 12.78
N SER A 157 6.60 -8.34 11.60
CA SER A 157 5.72 -8.09 10.45
C SER A 157 4.96 -9.34 9.99
N LEU A 158 5.64 -10.51 9.98
CA LEU A 158 5.00 -11.78 9.64
C LEU A 158 4.01 -12.22 10.72
N LEU A 159 4.36 -12.02 12.00
CA LEU A 159 3.46 -12.32 13.12
C LEU A 159 2.16 -11.50 13.02
N TRP A 160 2.27 -10.20 12.71
CA TRP A 160 1.11 -9.35 12.45
C TRP A 160 0.27 -9.85 11.28
N ALA A 161 0.89 -10.25 10.17
CA ALA A 161 0.20 -10.81 9.03
C ALA A 161 -0.59 -12.09 9.38
N VAL A 162 0.01 -12.98 10.18
CA VAL A 162 -0.65 -14.21 10.66
C VAL A 162 -1.83 -13.89 11.59
N ILE A 163 -1.67 -12.93 12.51
CA ILE A 163 -2.73 -12.50 13.43
C ILE A 163 -3.93 -11.89 12.68
N LEU A 164 -3.68 -11.16 11.59
CA LEU A 164 -4.71 -10.54 10.76
C LEU A 164 -5.34 -11.50 9.73
N LEU A 165 -4.72 -12.64 9.44
CA LEU A 165 -5.20 -13.58 8.42
C LEU A 165 -6.65 -14.04 8.65
N PRO A 166 -7.08 -14.41 9.88
CA PRO A 166 -8.48 -14.73 10.16
C PRO A 166 -9.45 -13.58 9.88
N LEU A 167 -9.03 -12.34 10.15
CA LEU A 167 -9.84 -11.15 9.91
C LEU A 167 -10.05 -10.92 8.41
N ILE A 168 -8.99 -11.06 7.60
CA ILE A 168 -9.09 -11.00 6.14
C ILE A 168 -10.10 -12.04 5.67
N HIS A 169 -9.91 -13.30 6.07
CA HIS A 169 -10.79 -14.38 5.64
C HIS A 169 -12.26 -14.10 6.00
N GLN A 170 -12.51 -13.71 7.25
CA GLN A 170 -13.86 -13.40 7.71
C GLN A 170 -14.47 -12.20 6.97
N ALA A 171 -13.69 -11.15 6.72
CA ALA A 171 -14.21 -9.95 6.06
C ALA A 171 -14.70 -10.23 4.64
N TRP A 172 -13.95 -11.02 3.86
CA TRP A 172 -14.36 -11.43 2.51
C TRP A 172 -15.49 -12.46 2.51
N HIS A 173 -15.60 -13.28 3.56
CA HIS A 173 -16.71 -14.21 3.70
C HIS A 173 -18.02 -13.51 4.08
N ILE A 174 -17.98 -12.42 4.85
CA ILE A 174 -19.18 -11.65 5.23
C ILE A 174 -19.70 -10.84 4.05
N ASP A 175 -18.84 -10.00 3.46
CA ASP A 175 -19.21 -9.13 2.34
C ASP A 175 -17.98 -8.88 1.45
N PRO A 176 -17.79 -9.69 0.39
CA PRO A 176 -16.62 -9.58 -0.48
C PRO A 176 -16.59 -8.27 -1.26
N ASN A 177 -17.77 -7.71 -1.60
CA ASN A 177 -17.86 -6.47 -2.35
C ASN A 177 -17.41 -5.29 -1.48
N LYS A 178 -17.90 -5.22 -0.24
CA LYS A 178 -17.50 -4.18 0.71
C LYS A 178 -16.04 -4.31 1.14
N ALA A 179 -15.55 -5.53 1.38
CA ALA A 179 -14.15 -5.77 1.71
C ALA A 179 -13.21 -5.31 0.58
N THR A 180 -13.54 -5.68 -0.67
CA THR A 180 -12.78 -5.24 -1.85
C THR A 180 -12.84 -3.72 -2.01
N LYS A 181 -14.02 -3.11 -1.84
CA LYS A 181 -14.21 -1.66 -1.90
C LYS A 181 -13.32 -0.93 -0.89
N PHE A 182 -13.29 -1.41 0.36
CA PHE A 182 -12.47 -0.83 1.42
C PHE A 182 -10.97 -1.04 1.20
N LEU A 183 -10.56 -2.20 0.68
CA LEU A 183 -9.16 -2.44 0.35
C LEU A 183 -8.66 -1.47 -0.73
N LEU A 184 -9.45 -1.32 -1.80
CA LEU A 184 -9.12 -0.41 -2.91
C LEU A 184 -9.07 1.04 -2.43
N ALA A 185 -10.07 1.47 -1.66
CA ALA A 185 -10.11 2.82 -1.10
C ALA A 185 -8.94 3.06 -0.13
N GLY A 186 -8.66 2.12 0.76
CA GLY A 186 -7.58 2.23 1.75
C GLY A 186 -6.20 2.28 1.10
N ALA A 187 -5.89 1.32 0.22
CA ALA A 187 -4.61 1.27 -0.47
C ALA A 187 -4.39 2.51 -1.35
N SER A 188 -5.43 2.98 -2.04
CA SER A 188 -5.35 4.19 -2.88
C SER A 188 -5.21 5.45 -2.03
N THR A 189 -5.88 5.53 -0.89
CA THR A 189 -5.75 6.66 0.05
C THR A 189 -4.33 6.72 0.62
N GLY A 190 -3.77 5.58 1.03
CA GLY A 190 -2.39 5.54 1.51
C GLY A 190 -1.39 5.92 0.43
N LEU A 191 -1.61 5.46 -0.81
CA LEU A 191 -0.78 5.86 -1.95
C LEU A 191 -0.87 7.36 -2.26
N LEU A 192 -2.06 7.97 -2.14
CA LEU A 192 -2.23 9.43 -2.25
C LEU A 192 -1.47 10.17 -1.16
N LEU A 193 -1.61 9.73 0.10
CA LEU A 193 -0.93 10.34 1.23
C LEU A 193 0.60 10.24 1.08
N LEU A 194 1.11 9.07 0.70
CA LEU A 194 2.53 8.90 0.38
C LEU A 194 2.95 9.86 -0.74
N GLY A 195 2.18 9.91 -1.84
CA GLY A 195 2.47 10.79 -2.97
C GLY A 195 2.49 12.27 -2.59
N ILE A 196 1.62 12.71 -1.67
CA ILE A 196 1.63 14.07 -1.11
C ILE A 196 2.93 14.34 -0.36
N PHE A 197 3.39 13.40 0.48
CA PHE A 197 4.68 13.53 1.16
C PHE A 197 5.85 13.54 0.17
N VAL A 198 5.81 12.70 -0.87
CA VAL A 198 6.81 12.68 -1.95
C VAL A 198 6.87 14.04 -2.66
N LEU A 199 5.73 14.66 -2.93
CA LEU A 199 5.68 16.02 -3.51
C LEU A 199 6.26 17.05 -2.54
N ALA A 200 5.96 16.95 -1.24
CA ALA A 200 6.52 17.83 -0.22
C ALA A 200 8.05 17.73 -0.15
N GLU A 201 8.58 16.51 -0.12
CA GLU A 201 10.01 16.22 -0.03
C GLU A 201 10.78 16.76 -1.24
N ARG A 202 10.15 16.77 -2.41
CA ARG A 202 10.72 17.38 -3.63
C ARG A 202 10.57 18.89 -3.70
N GLY A 203 10.05 19.54 -2.65
CA GLY A 203 9.89 20.99 -2.58
C GLY A 203 8.73 21.52 -3.43
N VAL A 204 7.78 20.68 -3.86
CA VAL A 204 6.66 21.13 -4.71
C VAL A 204 5.77 22.12 -3.96
N PHE A 205 5.53 21.93 -2.67
CA PHE A 205 4.75 22.90 -1.88
C PHE A 205 5.47 24.23 -1.70
N GLN A 206 6.81 24.22 -1.60
CA GLN A 206 7.61 25.44 -1.60
C GLN A 206 7.54 26.14 -2.97
N ALA A 207 7.58 25.36 -4.06
CA ALA A 207 7.43 25.87 -5.41
C ALA A 207 6.06 26.55 -5.59
N ILE A 208 4.98 25.94 -5.11
CA ILE A 208 3.62 26.51 -5.22
C ILE A 208 3.51 27.85 -4.47
N SER A 209 4.17 28.00 -3.31
CA SER A 209 4.07 29.22 -2.51
C SER A 209 4.99 30.35 -2.98
N GLN A 210 6.14 30.02 -3.58
CA GLN A 210 7.20 30.99 -3.89
C GLN A 210 7.42 31.20 -5.40
N ALA A 211 6.80 30.41 -6.28
CA ALA A 211 7.02 30.54 -7.73
C ALA A 211 6.45 31.86 -8.26
N GLN A 212 7.34 32.68 -8.84
CA GLN A 212 6.96 33.88 -9.58
C GLN A 212 6.54 33.58 -11.03
N ASN A 213 6.94 32.42 -11.57
CA ASN A 213 6.70 32.00 -12.95
C ASN A 213 6.27 30.54 -13.03
N ILE A 214 5.57 30.15 -14.11
CA ILE A 214 5.13 28.77 -14.35
C ILE A 214 6.31 27.79 -14.28
N TYR A 215 7.46 28.13 -14.87
CA TYR A 215 8.67 27.30 -14.82
C TYR A 215 9.18 27.01 -13.40
N GLY A 216 9.00 27.96 -12.46
CA GLY A 216 9.34 27.76 -11.05
C GLY A 216 8.40 26.75 -10.37
N LEU A 217 7.14 26.67 -10.80
CA LEU A 217 6.15 25.74 -10.29
C LEU A 217 6.35 24.32 -10.84
N VAL A 218 6.60 24.18 -12.15
CA VAL A 218 6.79 22.86 -12.78
C VAL A 218 8.20 22.31 -12.64
N GLY A 219 9.20 23.15 -12.38
CA GLY A 219 10.60 22.73 -12.24
C GLY A 219 10.77 21.58 -11.23
N PRO A 220 10.37 21.74 -9.96
CA PRO A 220 10.51 20.68 -8.95
C PRO A 220 9.72 19.41 -9.26
N ILE A 221 8.56 19.54 -9.93
CA ILE A 221 7.74 18.39 -10.34
C ILE A 221 8.47 17.57 -11.42
N PHE A 222 9.02 18.22 -12.44
CA PHE A 222 9.63 17.54 -13.59
C PHE A 222 11.16 17.40 -13.52
N ASN A 223 11.80 17.77 -12.41
CA ASN A 223 13.26 17.64 -12.26
C ASN A 223 13.71 16.20 -11.98
N PHE A 224 13.73 15.36 -12.99
CA PHE A 224 14.18 13.96 -12.84
C PHE A 224 15.70 13.78 -12.84
N SER A 225 16.47 14.87 -12.89
CA SER A 225 17.94 14.81 -12.99
C SER A 225 18.67 14.78 -11.64
N THR A 226 17.94 14.91 -10.53
CA THR A 226 18.52 14.96 -9.19
C THR A 226 19.07 13.61 -8.73
N THR A 227 20.16 13.65 -7.96
CA THR A 227 20.74 12.45 -7.32
C THR A 227 19.98 12.00 -6.08
N TYR A 228 19.14 12.88 -5.52
CA TYR A 228 18.39 12.59 -4.29
C TYR A 228 17.22 11.64 -4.57
N ARG A 229 17.20 10.52 -3.85
CA ARG A 229 16.14 9.50 -3.88
C ARG A 229 15.15 9.79 -2.77
N VAL A 230 13.87 9.87 -3.14
CA VAL A 230 12.79 10.14 -2.18
C VAL A 230 12.65 9.00 -1.16
N THR A 231 12.51 9.37 0.12
CA THR A 231 12.37 8.43 1.24
C THR A 231 10.94 8.32 1.75
N GLY A 232 10.12 9.35 1.57
CA GLY A 232 8.81 9.44 2.21
C GLY A 232 8.95 9.35 3.74
N LEU A 233 7.95 8.78 4.40
CA LEU A 233 7.96 8.59 5.86
C LEU A 233 8.51 7.23 6.30
N PHE A 234 9.15 6.48 5.41
CA PHE A 234 9.73 5.18 5.73
C PHE A 234 11.14 5.34 6.32
N ALA A 235 11.28 5.27 7.65
CA ALA A 235 12.56 5.41 8.34
C ALA A 235 13.63 4.37 7.91
N ASP A 236 13.22 3.19 7.42
CA ASP A 236 14.15 2.18 6.87
C ASP A 236 14.95 2.71 5.66
N MET A 237 14.49 3.79 5.02
CA MET A 237 15.22 4.43 3.93
C MET A 237 16.53 5.09 4.40
N HIS A 238 16.66 5.46 5.68
CA HIS A 238 17.89 6.04 6.23
C HIS A 238 19.06 5.06 6.23
N THR A 239 18.79 3.75 6.32
CA THR A 239 19.80 2.69 6.23
C THR A 239 19.93 2.11 4.81
N GLY A 240 19.41 2.80 3.79
CA GLY A 240 19.44 2.33 2.40
C GLY A 240 18.41 1.25 2.06
N GLY A 241 17.31 1.16 2.82
CA GLY A 241 16.24 0.19 2.58
C GLY A 241 15.45 0.43 1.28
N ALA A 242 14.46 -0.44 1.05
CA ALA A 242 13.57 -0.39 -0.12
C ALA A 242 12.07 -0.46 0.28
N ALA A 243 11.74 -0.04 1.50
CA ALA A 243 10.37 -0.12 2.03
C ALA A 243 9.36 0.69 1.19
N ILE A 244 9.76 1.88 0.73
CA ILE A 244 8.93 2.71 -0.15
C ILE A 244 8.65 2.00 -1.48
N ASP A 245 9.64 1.33 -2.06
CA ASP A 245 9.49 0.59 -3.33
C ASP A 245 8.47 -0.54 -3.17
N ALA A 246 8.59 -1.31 -2.08
CA ALA A 246 7.70 -2.42 -1.78
C ALA A 246 6.25 -1.94 -1.61
N TYR A 247 6.04 -0.83 -0.90
CA TYR A 247 4.71 -0.24 -0.72
C TYR A 247 4.11 0.23 -2.06
N LEU A 248 4.89 0.96 -2.87
CA LEU A 248 4.45 1.43 -4.19
C LEU A 248 4.09 0.27 -5.12
N LEU A 249 4.91 -0.78 -5.16
CA LEU A 249 4.68 -1.98 -5.97
C LEU A 249 3.46 -2.79 -5.52
N LEU A 250 3.12 -2.76 -4.24
CA LEU A 250 1.96 -3.46 -3.70
C LEU A 250 0.67 -2.66 -3.93
N CYS A 251 0.69 -1.34 -3.71
CA CYS A 251 -0.52 -0.51 -3.77
C CYS A 251 -0.87 -0.01 -5.17
N LEU A 252 0.10 0.23 -6.06
CA LEU A 252 -0.19 0.75 -7.41
C LEU A 252 -1.07 -0.20 -8.24
N PRO A 253 -0.80 -1.52 -8.33
CA PRO A 253 -1.68 -2.47 -9.03
C PRO A 253 -3.13 -2.42 -8.53
N LEU A 254 -3.31 -2.29 -7.21
CA LEU A 254 -4.63 -2.18 -6.60
C LEU A 254 -5.34 -0.88 -7.00
N ALA A 255 -4.63 0.25 -6.96
CA ALA A 255 -5.16 1.54 -7.41
C ALA A 255 -5.55 1.49 -8.90
N LEU A 256 -4.69 0.94 -9.77
CA LEU A 256 -4.96 0.80 -11.19
C LEU A 256 -6.21 -0.07 -11.44
N TYR A 257 -6.30 -1.21 -10.74
CA TYR A 257 -7.48 -2.07 -10.79
C TYR A 257 -8.75 -1.35 -10.31
N GLY A 258 -8.67 -0.58 -9.22
CA GLY A 258 -9.79 0.21 -8.70
C GLY A 258 -10.28 1.30 -9.65
N ALA A 259 -9.39 1.90 -10.44
CA ALA A 259 -9.72 2.94 -11.42
C ALA A 259 -10.53 2.39 -12.62
N ILE A 260 -10.17 1.18 -13.09
CA ILE A 260 -10.77 0.53 -14.26
C ILE A 260 -11.94 -0.41 -13.95
N SER A 261 -12.07 -0.85 -12.69
CA SER A 261 -13.14 -1.74 -12.27
C SER A 261 -14.49 -1.00 -12.11
N GLN A 262 -15.58 -1.78 -12.09
CA GLN A 262 -16.94 -1.25 -11.90
C GLN A 262 -17.20 -0.88 -10.43
N GLN A 263 -16.49 0.13 -9.94
CA GLN A 263 -16.62 0.69 -8.60
C GLN A 263 -17.42 2.00 -8.63
N PRO A 264 -17.96 2.47 -7.49
CA PRO A 264 -18.61 3.79 -7.45
C PRO A 264 -17.63 4.90 -7.88
N ASN A 265 -18.16 5.93 -8.53
CA ASN A 265 -17.35 7.00 -9.13
C ASN A 265 -16.36 7.65 -8.15
N SER A 266 -16.75 7.83 -6.88
CA SER A 266 -15.87 8.40 -5.85
C SER A 266 -14.60 7.58 -5.65
N ILE A 267 -14.70 6.25 -5.61
CA ILE A 267 -13.56 5.36 -5.43
C ILE A 267 -12.72 5.31 -6.70
N ARG A 268 -13.36 5.26 -7.87
CA ARG A 268 -12.64 5.29 -9.15
C ARG A 268 -11.78 6.54 -9.29
N ILE A 269 -12.30 7.70 -8.86
CA ILE A 269 -11.54 8.97 -8.87
C ILE A 269 -10.35 8.88 -7.91
N ILE A 270 -10.57 8.46 -6.65
CA ILE A 270 -9.49 8.28 -5.67
C ILE A 270 -8.41 7.34 -6.21
N CYS A 271 -8.81 6.19 -6.76
CA CYS A 271 -7.92 5.21 -7.36
C CYS A 271 -7.15 5.79 -8.56
N ALA A 272 -7.80 6.54 -9.45
CA ALA A 272 -7.16 7.16 -10.60
C ALA A 272 -6.11 8.21 -10.18
N CYS A 273 -6.47 9.10 -9.24
CA CYS A 273 -5.52 10.07 -8.68
C CYS A 273 -4.35 9.36 -7.99
N ALA A 274 -4.63 8.31 -7.22
CA ALA A 274 -3.62 7.49 -6.55
C ALA A 274 -2.66 6.82 -7.54
N SER A 275 -3.17 6.31 -8.67
CA SER A 275 -2.34 5.73 -9.73
C SER A 275 -1.40 6.76 -10.35
N VAL A 276 -1.89 7.97 -10.66
CA VAL A 276 -1.06 9.03 -11.24
C VAL A 276 0.07 9.42 -10.27
N ILE A 277 -0.26 9.70 -9.01
CA ILE A 277 0.74 10.13 -8.03
C ILE A 277 1.69 8.98 -7.65
N GLY A 278 1.20 7.74 -7.64
CA GLY A 278 2.00 6.55 -7.36
C GLY A 278 3.00 6.26 -8.48
N LEU A 279 2.58 6.40 -9.74
CA LEU A 279 3.49 6.32 -10.89
C LEU A 279 4.57 7.40 -10.80
N TYR A 280 4.18 8.65 -10.54
CA TYR A 280 5.13 9.72 -10.29
C TYR A 280 6.11 9.39 -9.15
N SER A 281 5.60 8.85 -8.04
CA SER A 281 6.42 8.45 -6.89
C SER A 281 7.46 7.40 -7.25
N ILE A 282 7.09 6.41 -8.07
CA ILE A 282 8.04 5.40 -8.59
C ILE A 282 9.13 6.08 -9.43
N LEU A 283 8.78 7.04 -10.29
CA LEU A 283 9.76 7.74 -11.11
C LEU A 283 10.83 8.44 -10.28
N VAL A 284 10.43 9.06 -9.18
CA VAL A 284 11.34 9.84 -8.33
C VAL A 284 12.06 9.01 -7.27
N THR A 285 11.82 7.69 -7.19
CA THR A 285 12.67 6.79 -6.39
C THR A 285 13.95 6.39 -7.13
N PHE A 286 14.06 6.65 -8.43
CA PHE A 286 15.23 6.37 -9.28
C PHE A 286 15.75 4.91 -9.20
N SER A 287 14.88 3.98 -8.80
CA SER A 287 15.25 2.57 -8.56
C SER A 287 14.95 1.70 -9.77
N ARG A 288 16.01 1.17 -10.39
CA ARG A 288 15.93 0.28 -11.58
C ARG A 288 15.08 -0.97 -11.30
N ALA A 289 15.25 -1.54 -10.12
CA ALA A 289 14.50 -2.72 -9.69
C ALA A 289 13.00 -2.42 -9.58
N THR A 290 12.64 -1.23 -9.07
CA THR A 290 11.24 -0.80 -8.94
C THR A 290 10.59 -0.62 -10.30
N TYR A 291 11.31 -0.06 -11.29
CA TYR A 291 10.80 0.05 -12.66
C TYR A 291 10.55 -1.32 -13.30
N ALA A 292 11.50 -2.24 -13.18
CA ALA A 292 11.37 -3.60 -13.72
C ALA A 292 10.20 -4.36 -13.06
N ALA A 293 10.09 -4.27 -11.72
CA ALA A 293 9.01 -4.89 -10.97
C ALA A 293 7.64 -4.30 -11.33
N MET A 294 7.57 -2.99 -11.57
CA MET A 294 6.34 -2.33 -12.01
C MET A 294 5.91 -2.81 -13.39
N ALA A 295 6.84 -2.89 -14.34
CA ALA A 295 6.57 -3.44 -15.67
C ALA A 295 6.02 -4.87 -15.57
N LEU A 296 6.64 -5.72 -14.75
CA LEU A 296 6.17 -7.09 -14.51
C LEU A 296 4.75 -7.10 -13.91
N ALA A 297 4.47 -6.26 -12.92
CA ALA A 297 3.14 -6.17 -12.30
C ALA A 297 2.06 -5.78 -13.32
N LEU A 298 2.33 -4.81 -14.19
CA LEU A 298 1.42 -4.42 -15.27
C LEU A 298 1.19 -5.56 -16.27
N CYS A 299 2.23 -6.31 -16.63
CA CYS A 299 2.12 -7.49 -17.48
C CYS A 299 1.20 -8.56 -16.85
N ILE A 300 1.33 -8.80 -15.54
CA ILE A 300 0.49 -9.78 -14.82
C ILE A 300 -0.97 -9.32 -14.79
N ILE A 301 -1.24 -8.05 -14.49
CA ILE A 301 -2.59 -7.48 -14.50
C ILE A 301 -3.21 -7.64 -15.89
N ALA A 302 -2.48 -7.26 -16.93
CA ALA A 302 -2.91 -7.38 -18.31
C ALA A 302 -3.21 -8.83 -18.72
N ALA A 303 -2.32 -9.76 -18.38
CA ALA A 303 -2.53 -11.19 -18.62
C ALA A 303 -3.78 -11.71 -17.88
N SER A 304 -4.00 -11.25 -16.65
CA SER A 304 -5.17 -11.63 -15.84
C SER A 304 -6.47 -11.16 -16.48
N PHE A 305 -6.52 -9.91 -16.95
CA PHE A 305 -7.66 -9.41 -17.72
C PHE A 305 -7.84 -10.17 -19.03
N TYR A 306 -6.76 -10.55 -19.69
CA TYR A 306 -6.84 -11.31 -20.93
C TYR A 306 -7.45 -12.69 -20.75
N LEU A 307 -6.99 -13.42 -19.74
CA LEU A 307 -7.52 -14.76 -19.43
C LEU A 307 -9.02 -14.68 -19.07
N LYS A 308 -9.42 -13.64 -18.33
CA LYS A 308 -10.82 -13.40 -18.00
C LYS A 308 -11.67 -13.04 -19.23
N ALA A 309 -11.17 -12.21 -20.13
CA ALA A 309 -11.86 -11.85 -21.37
C ALA A 309 -12.00 -13.05 -22.33
N LYS A 310 -10.97 -13.90 -22.43
CA LYS A 310 -11.01 -15.15 -23.19
C LYS A 310 -12.05 -16.12 -22.64
N SER A 311 -12.12 -16.26 -21.31
CA SER A 311 -13.14 -17.09 -20.64
C SER A 311 -14.56 -16.56 -20.85
N ALA A 312 -14.74 -15.26 -21.08
CA ALA A 312 -16.02 -14.61 -21.31
C ALA A 312 -16.44 -14.55 -22.80
N GLN A 313 -15.71 -15.23 -23.71
CA GLN A 313 -15.96 -15.24 -25.16
C GLN A 313 -16.11 -13.85 -25.81
N ILE A 314 -15.41 -12.83 -25.28
CA ILE A 314 -15.47 -11.47 -25.82
C ILE A 314 -14.61 -11.41 -27.08
N LYS A 315 -15.23 -11.20 -28.24
CA LYS A 315 -14.55 -11.08 -29.53
C LYS A 315 -13.79 -9.74 -29.61
N HIS A 316 -12.45 -9.81 -29.53
CA HIS A 316 -11.47 -8.79 -29.92
C HIS A 316 -11.25 -7.48 -29.10
N PRO A 317 -11.01 -7.52 -27.75
CA PRO A 317 -10.36 -6.38 -27.07
C PRO A 317 -8.94 -6.66 -26.56
N VAL A 318 -8.45 -7.90 -26.68
CA VAL A 318 -7.45 -8.43 -25.74
C VAL A 318 -5.99 -8.37 -26.20
N LEU A 319 -5.73 -8.22 -27.50
CA LEU A 319 -4.37 -8.12 -28.03
C LEU A 319 -3.70 -6.78 -27.63
N HIS A 320 -4.47 -5.69 -27.66
CA HIS A 320 -4.00 -4.37 -27.22
C HIS A 320 -3.74 -4.31 -25.70
N LEU A 321 -4.46 -5.10 -24.90
CA LEU A 321 -4.34 -5.05 -23.45
C LEU A 321 -3.07 -5.75 -22.92
N ILE A 322 -2.55 -6.77 -23.62
CA ILE A 322 -1.29 -7.46 -23.29
C ILE A 322 -0.09 -6.78 -23.94
N VAL A 323 -0.19 -6.48 -25.23
CA VAL A 323 0.96 -5.96 -26.00
C VAL A 323 1.36 -4.58 -25.50
N LEU A 324 0.41 -3.73 -25.13
CA LEU A 324 0.68 -2.37 -24.67
C LEU A 324 1.51 -2.32 -23.37
N PRO A 325 1.17 -2.97 -22.26
CA PRO A 325 1.97 -2.94 -21.04
C PRO A 325 3.31 -3.67 -21.17
N VAL A 326 3.40 -4.72 -21.99
CA VAL A 326 4.68 -5.40 -22.29
C VAL A 326 5.58 -4.48 -23.10
N CYS A 327 5.06 -3.85 -24.16
CA CYS A 327 5.80 -2.86 -24.95
C CYS A 327 6.18 -1.65 -24.12
N ILE A 328 5.28 -1.13 -23.27
CA ILE A 328 5.59 -0.03 -22.33
C ILE A 328 6.70 -0.48 -21.39
N GLY A 329 6.61 -1.65 -20.75
CA GLY A 329 7.63 -2.16 -19.84
C GLY A 329 9.01 -2.29 -20.49
N VAL A 330 9.07 -2.83 -21.71
CA VAL A 330 10.31 -2.96 -22.50
C VAL A 330 10.83 -1.59 -22.95
N ILE A 331 9.96 -0.68 -23.39
CA ILE A 331 10.31 0.69 -23.79
C ILE A 331 10.82 1.49 -22.59
N LEU A 332 10.22 1.37 -21.40
CA LEU A 332 10.66 2.05 -20.18
C LEU A 332 12.04 1.55 -19.74
N LEU A 333 12.29 0.23 -19.75
CA LEU A 333 13.60 -0.34 -19.45
C LEU A 333 14.67 0.09 -20.46
N PHE A 334 14.32 0.13 -21.76
CA PHE A 334 15.22 0.55 -22.83
C PHE A 334 15.52 2.06 -22.80
N MET A 335 14.49 2.89 -22.59
CA MET A 335 14.61 4.35 -22.49
C MET A 335 15.44 4.75 -21.27
N PHE A 336 15.27 4.07 -20.12
CA PHE A 336 16.07 4.33 -18.92
C PHE A 336 17.55 4.03 -19.14
N ASN A 337 17.86 2.87 -19.73
CA ASN A 337 19.24 2.46 -19.99
C ASN A 337 19.97 3.38 -20.98
N ARG A 338 19.24 4.11 -21.85
CA ARG A 338 19.82 4.98 -22.89
C ARG A 338 19.78 6.48 -22.57
N GLY A 339 18.83 6.95 -21.76
CA GLY A 339 18.58 8.38 -21.53
C GLY A 339 18.17 8.76 -20.10
N GLY A 340 18.27 7.83 -19.15
CA GLY A 340 17.95 8.07 -17.73
C GLY A 340 16.45 8.24 -17.45
N SER A 341 16.14 8.96 -16.39
CA SER A 341 14.77 9.20 -15.91
C SER A 341 13.99 10.22 -16.76
N VAL A 342 14.68 11.11 -17.48
CA VAL A 342 14.09 12.13 -18.35
C VAL A 342 13.44 11.50 -19.58
N SER A 343 14.14 10.58 -20.27
CA SER A 343 13.58 9.81 -21.40
C SER A 343 12.38 8.95 -20.97
N LEU A 344 12.40 8.45 -19.74
CA LEU A 344 11.33 7.64 -19.17
C LEU A 344 10.07 8.47 -18.90
N SER A 345 10.22 9.69 -18.38
CA SER A 345 9.11 10.63 -18.18
C SER A 345 8.45 11.08 -19.50
N ALA A 346 9.26 11.34 -20.54
CA ALA A 346 8.76 11.66 -21.88
C ALA A 346 8.00 10.47 -22.50
N GLY A 347 8.52 9.24 -22.34
CA GLY A 347 7.84 8.02 -22.79
C GLY A 347 6.49 7.79 -22.08
N LEU A 348 6.41 8.05 -20.78
CA LEU A 348 5.15 7.98 -20.02
C LEU A 348 4.17 9.07 -20.43
N ALA A 349 4.63 10.31 -20.68
CA ALA A 349 3.77 11.39 -21.15
C ALA A 349 3.16 11.07 -22.53
N ILE A 350 3.95 10.54 -23.45
CA ILE A 350 3.49 10.15 -24.79
C ILE A 350 2.49 8.99 -24.73
N THR A 351 2.74 7.99 -23.87
CA THR A 351 1.83 6.86 -23.69
C THR A 351 0.54 7.25 -22.95
N ALA A 352 0.60 8.17 -21.99
CA ALA A 352 -0.58 8.76 -21.36
C ALA A 352 -1.41 9.58 -22.36
N MET A 353 -0.76 10.38 -23.22
CA MET A 353 -1.43 11.12 -24.28
C MET A 353 -2.09 10.20 -25.32
N SER A 354 -1.44 9.08 -25.69
CA SER A 354 -2.02 8.12 -26.64
C SER A 354 -3.19 7.32 -26.04
N LEU A 355 -3.18 7.07 -24.73
CA LEU A 355 -4.30 6.46 -24.00
C LEU A 355 -5.50 7.40 -23.81
N LEU A 356 -5.27 8.72 -23.78
CA LEU A 356 -6.32 9.75 -23.72
C LEU A 356 -6.88 10.11 -25.11
N ALA A 357 -6.16 9.79 -26.18
CA ALA A 357 -6.56 10.03 -27.57
C ALA A 357 -7.92 9.45 -28.00
N PRO A 358 -8.44 8.31 -27.49
CA PRO A 358 -9.75 7.80 -27.90
C PRO A 358 -10.90 8.78 -27.58
N ASN A 359 -10.77 9.57 -26.51
CA ASN A 359 -11.71 10.64 -26.17
C ASN A 359 -11.50 11.91 -27.01
N LEU A 360 -10.26 12.16 -27.44
CA LEU A 360 -9.91 13.29 -28.29
C LEU A 360 -10.41 13.07 -29.73
N GLN A 361 -10.34 11.84 -30.24
CA GLN A 361 -10.84 11.46 -31.56
C GLN A 361 -12.39 11.47 -31.61
N GLN A 362 -13.05 11.09 -30.51
CA GLN A 362 -14.51 11.29 -30.35
C GLN A 362 -14.91 12.77 -30.27
N TYR A 363 -14.08 13.64 -29.64
CA TYR A 363 -14.31 15.08 -29.59
C TYR A 363 -14.04 15.77 -30.93
N LEU A 364 -12.97 15.37 -31.64
CA LEU A 364 -12.60 15.87 -32.96
C LEU A 364 -13.63 15.46 -34.03
N ASN A 365 -14.20 14.26 -33.94
CA ASN A 365 -15.30 13.83 -34.81
C ASN A 365 -16.64 14.53 -34.50
N LYS A 366 -16.81 15.07 -33.29
CA LYS A 366 -18.05 15.76 -32.86
C LYS A 366 -18.09 17.23 -33.28
N TYR A 367 -16.94 17.85 -33.55
CA TYR A 367 -16.84 19.25 -33.99
C TYR A 367 -15.89 19.40 -35.19
N PRO A 368 -16.23 18.85 -36.37
CA PRO A 368 -15.41 19.01 -37.58
C PRO A 368 -15.28 20.48 -38.03
N ALA A 369 -16.18 21.36 -37.60
CA ALA A 369 -16.21 22.77 -37.97
C ALA A 369 -15.15 23.65 -37.28
N LEU A 370 -14.45 23.16 -36.25
CA LEU A 370 -13.40 23.93 -35.57
C LEU A 370 -12.04 23.92 -36.31
N PHE A 371 -11.91 23.15 -37.40
CA PHE A 371 -10.67 23.04 -38.19
C PHE A 371 -10.82 23.35 -39.69
N THR A 372 -11.94 23.93 -40.12
CA THR A 372 -12.15 24.35 -41.52
C THR A 372 -12.13 25.86 -41.76
N LEU A 373 -11.73 26.67 -40.78
CA LEU A 373 -11.46 28.10 -40.97
C LEU A 373 -10.22 28.53 -40.18
N GLY A 374 -9.10 28.75 -40.88
CA GLY A 374 -7.89 29.39 -40.36
C GLY A 374 -6.64 28.55 -40.52
#